data_AF-A0A9D1YAJ2-F1
#
_entry.id   AF-A0A9D1YAJ2-F1
#
_cell.length_a   1.000
_cell.length_b   1.000
_cell.length_c   1.000
_cell.angle_alpha   90.00
_cell.angle_beta   90.00
_cell.angle_gamma   90.00
#
_symmetry.space_group_name_H-M   'P 1'
#
loop_
_entity.id
_entity.type
_entity.pdbx_description
1 polymer ?
#
loop_
_entity_poly.entity_id
_entity_poly.type
_entity_poly.pdbx_seq_one_letter_code
_entity_poly.pdbx_strand_id
1 'polypeptide(L)'
;MVLEFLHLPKGGLTEDVVTAAEQRLGFSFPLPLRETYLQVPQELLQHPDHLFSPERLAWDEEKKLFFFAGDQGEPEYAIEDGSPIVLVKNQISKRWIERALLDNFLASEMIWNAMNQEDRGTVLTELLECTKRMLGPKGKLGKYLVSVLPNVTKGSRRQLYTTPAHDILLLRDEDMQSTYLASVGEEPLERLEKEAEIELS
;
A
#
# COMPACT_ATOMS: atom_id res chain seq x y z
N MET A 1 -8.44 -8.77 -1.65
CA MET A 1 -7.25 -8.74 -2.51
C MET A 1 -5.96 -9.05 -1.75
N VAL A 2 -5.36 -8.16 -0.96
CA VAL A 2 -4.07 -8.45 -0.27
C VAL A 2 -4.15 -9.69 0.62
N LEU A 3 -5.20 -9.80 1.44
CA LEU A 3 -5.39 -10.97 2.29
C LEU A 3 -5.65 -12.25 1.47
N GLU A 4 -6.35 -12.14 0.34
CA GLU A 4 -6.59 -13.28 -0.55
C GLU A 4 -5.29 -13.75 -1.21
N PHE A 5 -4.45 -12.79 -1.66
CA PHE A 5 -3.13 -13.03 -2.22
C PHE A 5 -2.22 -13.78 -1.25
N LEU A 6 -2.22 -13.40 0.03
CA LEU A 6 -1.43 -14.08 1.07
C LEU A 6 -2.13 -15.29 1.70
N HIS A 7 -3.32 -15.66 1.23
CA HIS A 7 -4.17 -16.69 1.82
C HIS A 7 -4.43 -16.51 3.33
N LEU A 8 -4.57 -15.25 3.75
CA LEU A 8 -4.83 -14.86 5.14
C LEU A 8 -6.32 -14.57 5.38
N PRO A 9 -6.85 -14.94 6.56
CA PRO A 9 -8.16 -14.46 6.97
C PRO A 9 -8.10 -12.98 7.35
N LYS A 10 -9.25 -12.32 7.39
CA LYS A 10 -9.38 -11.03 8.10
C LYS A 10 -9.06 -11.24 9.58
N GLY A 11 -8.39 -10.27 10.19
CA GLY A 11 -7.88 -10.46 11.56
C GLY A 11 -7.31 -9.20 12.20
N GLY A 12 -8.03 -8.08 12.14
CA GLY A 12 -7.58 -6.84 12.77
C GLY A 12 -7.94 -6.72 14.26
N LEU A 13 -7.86 -5.50 14.75
CA LEU A 13 -8.20 -5.12 16.11
C LEU A 13 -9.72 -5.18 16.34
N THR A 14 -10.11 -5.31 17.60
CA THR A 14 -11.52 -5.23 18.00
C THR A 14 -12.06 -3.81 17.89
N GLU A 15 -13.37 -3.68 17.66
CA GLU A 15 -14.07 -2.38 17.68
C GLU A 15 -13.79 -1.56 18.94
N ASP A 16 -13.77 -2.19 20.11
CA ASP A 16 -13.52 -1.52 21.39
C ASP A 16 -12.14 -0.82 21.42
N VAL A 17 -11.11 -1.45 20.86
CA VAL A 17 -9.76 -0.88 20.79
C VAL A 17 -9.72 0.34 19.87
N VAL A 18 -10.34 0.23 18.69
CA VAL A 18 -10.37 1.33 17.71
C VAL A 18 -11.19 2.50 18.25
N THR A 19 -12.38 2.23 18.81
CA THR A 19 -13.24 3.27 19.40
C THR A 19 -12.61 3.90 20.65
N ALA A 20 -11.89 3.15 21.48
CA ALA A 20 -11.16 3.73 22.60
C ALA A 20 -10.08 4.72 22.12
N ALA A 21 -9.39 4.42 21.02
CA ALA A 21 -8.40 5.33 20.44
C ALA A 21 -9.05 6.60 19.87
N GLU A 22 -10.17 6.48 19.15
CA GLU A 22 -10.94 7.63 18.65
C GLU A 22 -11.42 8.54 19.79
N GLN A 23 -11.97 7.96 20.87
CA GLN A 23 -12.41 8.70 22.04
C GLN A 23 -11.24 9.41 22.73
N ARG A 24 -10.10 8.73 22.90
CA ARG A 24 -8.87 9.29 23.46
C ARG A 24 -8.36 10.47 22.63
N LEU A 25 -8.43 10.37 21.30
CA LEU A 25 -7.97 11.39 20.38
C LEU A 25 -9.01 12.50 20.13
N GLY A 26 -10.26 12.30 20.56
CA GLY A 26 -11.38 13.19 20.25
C GLY A 26 -11.68 13.27 18.75
N PHE A 27 -11.41 12.20 18.00
CA PHE A 27 -11.41 12.19 16.54
C PHE A 27 -11.90 10.84 16.01
N SER A 28 -12.91 10.86 15.16
CA SER A 28 -13.36 9.67 14.44
C SER A 28 -12.45 9.40 13.27
N PHE A 29 -11.90 8.19 13.17
CA PHE A 29 -10.99 7.85 12.09
C PHE A 29 -11.73 7.88 10.75
N PRO A 30 -11.09 8.39 9.68
CA PRO A 30 -11.61 8.23 8.34
C PRO A 30 -11.80 6.75 8.04
N LEU A 31 -12.87 6.42 7.32
CA LEU A 31 -13.28 5.03 7.05
C LEU A 31 -12.11 4.15 6.56
N PRO A 32 -11.26 4.57 5.60
CA PRO A 32 -10.15 3.73 5.14
C PRO A 32 -9.15 3.35 6.24
N LEU A 33 -8.84 4.29 7.14
CA LEU A 33 -7.94 4.05 8.27
C LEU A 33 -8.60 3.13 9.31
N ARG A 34 -9.88 3.38 9.62
CA ARG A 34 -10.64 2.54 10.55
C ARG A 34 -10.73 1.08 10.06
N GLU A 35 -11.08 0.89 8.79
CA GLU A 35 -11.19 -0.45 8.18
C GLU A 35 -9.85 -1.17 8.16
N THR A 36 -8.75 -0.44 7.94
CA THR A 36 -7.40 -1.02 7.99
C THR A 36 -7.14 -1.62 9.38
N TYR A 37 -7.40 -0.88 10.47
CA TYR A 37 -7.23 -1.42 11.82
C TYR A 37 -8.13 -2.61 12.12
N LEU A 38 -9.39 -2.60 11.67
CA LEU A 38 -10.37 -3.63 12.00
C LEU A 38 -10.21 -4.92 11.18
N GLN A 39 -9.76 -4.81 9.93
CA GLN A 39 -9.79 -5.95 9.00
C GLN A 39 -8.42 -6.56 8.72
N VAL A 40 -7.34 -5.78 8.83
CA VAL A 40 -5.99 -6.22 8.42
C VAL A 40 -5.26 -6.86 9.60
N PRO A 41 -4.73 -8.08 9.44
CA PRO A 41 -3.84 -8.71 10.42
C PRO A 41 -2.67 -7.80 10.80
N GLN A 42 -2.41 -7.69 12.10
CA GLN A 42 -1.37 -6.80 12.63
C GLN A 42 0.03 -7.11 12.07
N GLU A 43 0.30 -8.38 11.75
CA GLU A 43 1.54 -8.83 11.09
C GLU A 43 1.82 -8.12 9.75
N LEU A 44 0.78 -7.75 8.98
CA LEU A 44 0.95 -7.02 7.72
C LEU A 44 1.15 -5.51 7.93
N LEU A 45 0.91 -5.02 9.15
CA LEU A 45 1.06 -3.62 9.51
C LEU A 45 2.41 -3.33 10.17
N GLN A 46 3.29 -4.33 10.33
CA GLN A 46 4.54 -4.25 11.10
C GLN A 46 5.84 -4.38 10.27
N HIS A 47 5.79 -4.10 8.96
CA HIS A 47 7.00 -4.02 8.11
C HIS A 47 7.80 -2.72 8.42
N PRO A 48 9.03 -2.47 7.91
CA PRO A 48 9.84 -1.30 8.25
C PRO A 48 9.04 0.01 8.16
N ASP A 49 8.29 0.16 7.07
CA ASP A 49 7.22 1.14 6.94
C ASP A 49 5.94 0.57 7.56
N HIS A 50 5.43 1.24 8.60
CA HIS A 50 4.33 0.68 9.39
C HIS A 50 3.28 1.69 9.80
N LEU A 51 2.06 1.17 9.89
CA LEU A 51 0.95 1.85 10.56
C LEU A 51 1.21 1.83 12.06
N PHE A 52 1.09 2.98 12.71
CA PHE A 52 1.14 3.01 14.17
C PHE A 52 -0.03 2.25 14.76
N SER A 53 0.21 1.58 15.87
CA SER A 53 -0.89 1.01 16.65
C SER A 53 -1.77 2.14 17.22
N PRO A 54 -3.08 1.92 17.41
CA PRO A 54 -4.00 2.98 17.81
C PRO A 54 -3.61 3.71 19.10
N GLU A 55 -2.86 3.09 20.01
CA GLU A 55 -2.33 3.69 21.24
C GLU A 55 -1.15 4.64 21.00
N ARG A 56 -0.38 4.44 19.92
CA ARG A 56 0.77 5.28 19.55
C ARG A 56 0.37 6.51 18.73
N LEU A 57 -0.85 6.54 18.21
CA LEU A 57 -1.39 7.69 17.50
C LEU A 57 -1.40 8.94 18.40
N ALA A 58 -0.86 10.02 17.84
CA ALA A 58 -0.71 11.30 18.52
C ALA A 58 -0.86 12.47 17.54
N TRP A 59 -1.45 13.56 18.04
CA TRP A 59 -1.51 14.84 17.36
C TRP A 59 -0.22 15.62 17.60
N ASP A 60 0.24 16.35 16.58
CA ASP A 60 1.24 17.39 16.76
C ASP A 60 0.60 18.75 17.13
N GLU A 61 1.46 19.75 17.36
CA GLU A 61 1.05 21.12 17.69
C GLU A 61 0.25 21.80 16.56
N GLU A 62 0.39 21.32 15.32
CA GLU A 62 -0.31 21.79 14.13
C GLU A 62 -1.60 21.00 13.82
N LYS A 63 -2.06 20.15 14.76
CA LYS A 63 -3.23 19.27 14.60
C LYS A 63 -3.10 18.32 13.42
N LYS A 64 -1.93 17.71 13.26
CA LYS A 64 -1.69 16.61 12.33
C LYS A 64 -1.57 15.32 13.12
N LEU A 65 -2.40 14.34 12.78
CA LEU A 65 -2.41 13.03 13.42
C LEU A 65 -1.34 12.18 12.74
N PHE A 66 -0.28 11.85 13.47
CA PHE A 66 0.69 10.87 13.00
C PHE A 66 0.10 9.48 13.05
N PHE A 67 0.11 8.80 11.90
CA PHE A 67 -0.50 7.48 11.77
C PHE A 67 0.40 6.45 11.11
N PHE A 68 1.46 6.85 10.42
CA PHE A 68 2.34 5.94 9.70
C PHE A 68 3.80 6.43 9.78
N ALA A 69 4.71 5.50 10.02
CA ALA A 69 6.15 5.72 10.09
C ALA A 69 6.85 5.08 8.89
N GLY A 70 7.92 5.73 8.43
CA GLY A 70 8.87 5.13 7.50
C GLY A 70 9.85 4.19 8.20
N ASP A 71 10.78 3.65 7.42
CA ASP A 71 11.78 2.63 7.76
C ASP A 71 12.58 2.88 9.06
N GLN A 72 12.79 4.15 9.43
CA GLN A 72 13.50 4.53 10.66
C GLN A 72 12.59 4.61 11.90
N GLY A 73 11.31 4.29 11.77
CA GLY A 73 10.33 4.27 12.86
C GLY A 73 9.87 5.64 13.36
N GLU A 74 10.34 6.72 12.73
CA GLU A 74 9.95 8.09 13.03
C GLU A 74 8.63 8.46 12.33
N PRO A 75 7.77 9.28 12.95
CA PRO A 75 6.55 9.78 12.30
C PRO A 75 6.88 10.55 11.02
N GLU A 76 6.51 9.98 9.88
CA GLU A 76 6.76 10.57 8.56
C GLU A 76 5.48 11.04 7.88
N TYR A 77 4.36 10.38 8.17
CA TYR A 77 3.08 10.64 7.53
C TYR A 77 1.99 11.00 8.52
N ALA A 78 1.14 11.95 8.10
CA ALA A 78 0.07 12.48 8.92
C ALA A 78 -1.22 12.71 8.12
N ILE A 79 -2.33 12.85 8.84
CA ILE A 79 -3.61 13.35 8.31
C ILE A 79 -4.12 14.51 9.16
N GLU A 80 -4.95 15.37 8.57
CA GLU A 80 -5.66 16.44 9.25
C GLU A 80 -7.15 16.09 9.42
N ASP A 81 -7.79 16.64 10.46
CA ASP A 81 -9.22 16.44 10.67
C ASP A 81 -10.04 16.95 9.47
N GLY A 82 -10.99 16.14 9.00
CA GLY A 82 -11.82 16.43 7.84
C GLY A 82 -11.11 16.35 6.47
N SER A 83 -9.82 15.99 6.42
CA SER A 83 -9.06 15.89 5.16
C SER A 83 -8.79 14.43 4.78
N PRO A 84 -9.06 14.02 3.54
CA PRO A 84 -8.69 12.69 3.04
C PRO A 84 -7.23 12.62 2.57
N ILE A 85 -6.46 13.71 2.70
CA ILE A 85 -5.11 13.83 2.15
C ILE A 85 -4.09 13.40 3.21
N VAL A 86 -3.23 12.46 2.81
CA VAL A 86 -2.03 12.10 3.56
C VAL A 86 -0.97 13.15 3.28
N LEU A 87 -0.37 13.66 4.36
CA LEU A 87 0.76 14.56 4.34
C LEU A 87 2.04 13.78 4.64
N VAL A 88 3.14 14.18 4.01
CA VAL A 88 4.48 13.70 4.32
C VAL A 88 5.36 14.86 4.76
N LYS A 89 6.20 14.64 5.78
CA LYS A 89 7.11 15.68 6.27
C LYS A 89 8.34 15.76 5.36
N ASN A 90 8.47 16.84 4.60
CA ASN A 90 9.65 17.03 3.76
C ASN A 90 10.91 17.18 4.63
N GLN A 91 11.89 16.30 4.45
CA GLN A 91 13.08 16.26 5.30
C GLN A 91 13.98 17.50 5.17
N ILE A 92 13.94 18.18 4.03
CA ILE A 92 14.77 19.37 3.73
C ILE A 92 14.09 20.64 4.25
N SER A 93 12.86 20.90 3.82
CA SER A 93 12.13 22.12 4.16
C SER A 93 11.47 22.08 5.53
N LYS A 94 11.38 20.87 6.13
CA LYS A 94 10.65 20.58 7.37
C LYS A 94 9.16 20.95 7.32
N ARG A 95 8.60 21.13 6.11
CA ARG A 95 7.18 21.41 5.88
C ARG A 95 6.43 20.14 5.49
N TRP A 96 5.16 20.12 5.85
CA TRP A 96 4.20 19.15 5.36
C TRP A 96 3.87 19.41 3.89
N ILE A 97 3.88 18.35 3.09
CA ILE A 97 3.47 18.38 1.69
C ILE A 97 2.46 17.27 1.44
N GLU A 98 1.55 17.49 0.49
CA GLU A 98 0.57 16.47 0.09
C GLU A 98 1.27 15.27 -0.55
N ARG A 99 0.90 14.06 -0.12
CA ARG A 99 1.43 12.80 -0.64
C ARG A 99 0.44 12.10 -1.55
N ALA A 100 -0.74 11.77 -1.03
CA ALA A 100 -1.77 10.99 -1.72
C ALA A 100 -3.12 11.09 -0.98
N LEU A 101 -4.19 10.58 -1.60
CA LEU A 101 -5.41 10.26 -0.88
C LEU A 101 -5.16 9.08 0.08
N LEU A 102 -5.81 9.09 1.24
CA LEU A 102 -5.61 8.11 2.31
C LEU A 102 -5.88 6.66 1.89
N ASP A 103 -6.95 6.43 1.15
CA ASP A 103 -7.30 5.12 0.60
C ASP A 103 -6.25 4.61 -0.41
N ASN A 104 -5.75 5.48 -1.29
CA ASN A 104 -4.64 5.14 -2.20
C ASN A 104 -3.36 4.82 -1.44
N PHE A 105 -3.02 5.64 -0.45
CA PHE A 105 -1.82 5.49 0.36
C PHE A 105 -1.86 4.13 1.08
N LEU A 106 -2.91 3.88 1.87
CA LEU A 106 -3.07 2.63 2.61
C LEU A 106 -3.11 1.41 1.68
N ALA A 107 -3.79 1.49 0.53
CA ALA A 107 -3.79 0.39 -0.44
C ALA A 107 -2.40 0.10 -1.01
N SER A 108 -1.62 1.15 -1.28
CA SER A 108 -0.26 1.02 -1.81
C SER A 108 0.68 0.41 -0.77
N GLU A 109 0.64 0.89 0.47
CA GLU A 109 1.46 0.35 1.56
C GLU A 109 1.07 -1.09 1.90
N MET A 110 -0.22 -1.43 1.91
CA MET A 110 -0.66 -2.81 2.13
C MET A 110 -0.17 -3.76 1.02
N ILE A 111 -0.21 -3.33 -0.25
CA ILE A 111 0.32 -4.14 -1.35
C ILE A 111 1.84 -4.26 -1.20
N TRP A 112 2.54 -3.16 -0.96
CA TRP A 112 3.98 -3.19 -0.76
C TRP A 112 4.38 -4.14 0.37
N ASN A 113 3.74 -4.06 1.53
CA ASN A 113 4.01 -4.95 2.67
C ASN A 113 3.71 -6.41 2.32
N ALA A 114 2.66 -6.68 1.55
CA ALA A 114 2.32 -8.03 1.11
C ALA A 114 3.35 -8.59 0.11
N MET A 115 3.85 -7.75 -0.79
CA MET A 115 4.90 -8.11 -1.75
C MET A 115 6.23 -8.47 -1.05
N ASN A 116 6.45 -8.01 0.19
CA ASN A 116 7.66 -8.25 0.97
C ASN A 116 7.48 -9.32 2.07
N GLN A 117 6.49 -10.22 1.97
CA GLN A 117 6.29 -11.33 2.90
C GLN A 117 7.06 -12.60 2.47
N GLU A 118 8.40 -12.53 2.43
CA GLU A 118 9.24 -13.68 2.04
C GLU A 118 9.01 -14.92 2.91
N ASP A 119 8.74 -14.72 4.21
CA ASP A 119 8.42 -15.77 5.18
C ASP A 119 7.14 -16.54 4.84
N ARG A 120 6.29 -15.97 3.99
CA ARG A 120 5.06 -16.57 3.46
C ARG A 120 5.22 -17.14 2.06
N GLY A 121 6.45 -17.18 1.55
CA GLY A 121 6.76 -17.66 0.20
C GLY A 121 6.40 -16.64 -0.88
N THR A 122 6.23 -15.36 -0.54
CA THR A 122 6.13 -14.32 -1.54
C THR A 122 7.46 -14.14 -2.25
N VAL A 123 7.43 -14.18 -3.58
CA VAL A 123 8.55 -13.89 -4.46
C VAL A 123 8.32 -12.51 -5.06
N LEU A 124 9.28 -11.62 -4.86
CA LEU A 124 9.28 -10.26 -5.39
C LEU A 124 10.31 -10.14 -6.52
N THR A 125 9.91 -9.60 -7.66
CA THR A 125 10.80 -9.30 -8.80
C THR A 125 10.50 -7.91 -9.36
N GLU A 126 11.49 -7.33 -10.05
CA GLU A 126 11.35 -6.08 -10.80
C GLU A 126 11.21 -6.37 -12.30
N LEU A 127 10.27 -5.69 -12.96
CA LEU A 127 10.21 -5.60 -14.41
C LEU A 127 11.04 -4.41 -14.90
N LEU A 128 12.22 -4.72 -15.42
CA LEU A 128 13.15 -3.75 -15.96
C LEU A 128 12.56 -3.02 -17.18
N GLU A 129 12.90 -1.74 -17.33
CA GLU A 129 12.49 -0.89 -18.45
C GLU A 129 10.98 -0.82 -18.73
N CYS A 130 10.15 -1.11 -17.72
CA CYS A 130 8.70 -1.06 -17.88
C CYS A 130 8.25 0.34 -18.31
N THR A 131 7.59 0.45 -19.47
CA THR A 131 7.04 1.72 -19.96
C THR A 131 5.54 1.80 -19.70
N LYS A 132 4.98 3.02 -19.60
CA LYS A 132 3.52 3.23 -19.50
C LYS A 132 2.76 2.56 -20.66
N ARG A 133 3.39 2.41 -21.83
CA ARG A 133 2.81 1.70 -22.98
C ARG A 133 2.65 0.21 -22.72
N MET A 134 3.55 -0.43 -21.97
CA MET A 134 3.46 -1.86 -21.63
C MET A 134 2.26 -2.17 -20.73
N LEU A 135 1.93 -1.25 -19.82
CA LEU A 135 0.81 -1.36 -18.88
C LEU A 135 -0.54 -0.97 -19.49
N GLY A 136 -0.56 -0.26 -20.62
CA GLY A 136 -1.79 0.16 -21.28
C GLY A 136 -2.57 -1.01 -21.90
N PRO A 137 -3.85 -0.84 -22.26
CA PRO A 137 -4.71 -1.93 -22.75
C PRO A 137 -4.20 -2.69 -23.99
N LYS A 138 -3.34 -2.05 -24.79
CA LYS A 138 -2.71 -2.63 -25.99
C LYS A 138 -1.24 -3.01 -25.76
N GLY A 139 -0.73 -2.84 -24.55
CA GLY A 139 0.62 -3.20 -24.16
C GLY A 139 0.76 -4.70 -23.90
N LYS A 140 2.01 -5.16 -23.80
CA LYS A 140 2.33 -6.58 -23.54
C LYS A 140 1.62 -7.12 -22.30
N LEU A 141 1.48 -6.29 -21.26
CA LEU A 141 0.81 -6.66 -20.02
C LEU A 141 -0.69 -6.32 -19.99
N GLY A 142 -1.17 -5.51 -20.94
CA GLY A 142 -2.49 -4.88 -20.88
C GLY A 142 -3.67 -5.84 -20.73
N LYS A 143 -3.61 -7.01 -21.36
CA LYS A 143 -4.67 -8.03 -21.28
C LYS A 143 -4.65 -8.86 -19.98
N TYR A 144 -3.55 -8.80 -19.24
CA TYR A 144 -3.38 -9.53 -17.98
C TYR A 144 -3.71 -8.66 -16.78
N LEU A 145 -3.53 -7.33 -16.90
CA LEU A 145 -3.67 -6.40 -15.79
C LEU A 145 -5.11 -5.94 -15.56
N VAL A 146 -5.51 -5.95 -14.30
CA VAL A 146 -6.70 -5.28 -13.78
C VAL A 146 -6.24 -4.20 -12.81
N SER A 147 -6.61 -2.94 -13.07
CA SER A 147 -6.27 -1.83 -12.18
C SER A 147 -7.04 -1.95 -10.86
N VAL A 148 -6.31 -1.79 -9.77
CA VAL A 148 -6.84 -1.82 -8.41
C VAL A 148 -7.25 -0.41 -8.02
N LEU A 149 -8.51 -0.24 -7.61
CA LEU A 149 -9.09 1.02 -7.17
C LEU A 149 -8.83 2.20 -8.16
N PRO A 150 -9.18 2.07 -9.46
CA PRO A 150 -8.78 3.02 -10.51
C PRO A 150 -9.26 4.46 -10.27
N ASN A 151 -10.39 4.63 -9.57
CA ASN A 151 -10.92 5.96 -9.24
C ASN A 151 -10.15 6.63 -8.10
N VAL A 152 -9.59 5.84 -7.20
CA VAL A 152 -8.83 6.26 -6.02
C VAL A 152 -7.36 6.50 -6.37
N THR A 153 -6.81 5.69 -7.28
CA THR A 153 -5.42 5.78 -7.74
C THR A 153 -5.21 6.83 -8.84
N LYS A 154 -6.28 7.52 -9.26
CA LYS A 154 -6.19 8.55 -10.32
C LYS A 154 -5.30 9.70 -9.90
N GLY A 155 -4.19 9.89 -10.61
CA GLY A 155 -3.20 10.93 -10.32
C GLY A 155 -2.24 10.57 -9.17
N SER A 156 -2.35 9.37 -8.60
CA SER A 156 -1.34 8.86 -7.67
C SER A 156 -0.04 8.54 -8.41
N ARG A 157 1.08 8.72 -7.69
CA ARG A 157 2.40 8.32 -8.15
C ARG A 157 2.63 6.81 -8.05
N ARG A 158 1.77 6.10 -7.31
CA ARG A 158 1.74 4.64 -7.26
C ARG A 158 0.50 4.11 -7.97
N GLN A 159 0.72 3.26 -8.96
CA GLN A 159 -0.34 2.59 -9.70
C GLN A 159 -0.34 1.11 -9.33
N LEU A 160 -1.53 0.61 -9.01
CA LEU A 160 -1.73 -0.71 -8.43
C LEU A 160 -2.50 -1.56 -9.42
N TYR A 161 -2.03 -2.78 -9.62
CA TYR A 161 -2.64 -3.75 -10.52
C TYR A 161 -2.60 -5.14 -9.90
N THR A 162 -3.50 -5.98 -10.37
CA THR A 162 -3.44 -7.43 -10.16
C THR A 162 -3.56 -8.13 -11.50
N THR A 163 -3.05 -9.35 -11.61
CA THR A 163 -3.34 -10.25 -12.72
C THR A 163 -4.18 -11.43 -12.21
N PRO A 164 -5.53 -11.36 -12.23
CA PRO A 164 -6.35 -12.41 -11.64
C PRO A 164 -6.16 -13.80 -12.27
N ALA A 165 -5.67 -13.86 -13.51
CA ALA A 165 -5.35 -15.12 -14.19
C ALA A 165 -4.02 -15.75 -13.72
N HIS A 166 -3.16 -14.97 -13.07
CA HIS A 166 -1.84 -15.39 -12.62
C HIS A 166 -1.61 -15.15 -11.12
N ASP A 167 -2.59 -14.65 -10.38
CA ASP A 167 -2.47 -14.36 -8.94
C ASP A 167 -1.24 -13.50 -8.58
N ILE A 168 -0.89 -12.52 -9.43
CA ILE A 168 0.22 -11.58 -9.17
C ILE A 168 -0.33 -10.22 -8.74
N LEU A 169 0.38 -9.57 -7.81
CA LEU A 169 0.27 -8.14 -7.52
C LEU A 169 1.35 -7.39 -8.30
N LEU A 170 0.98 -6.24 -8.87
CA LEU A 170 1.92 -5.35 -9.55
C LEU A 170 1.78 -3.94 -8.99
N LEU A 171 2.93 -3.34 -8.65
CA LEU A 171 3.04 -1.96 -8.18
C LEU A 171 3.99 -1.21 -9.10
N ARG A 172 3.49 -0.14 -9.73
CA ARG A 172 4.32 0.83 -10.45
C ARG A 172 4.54 2.04 -9.57
N ASP A 173 5.78 2.34 -9.24
CA ASP A 173 6.17 3.54 -8.52
C ASP A 173 6.76 4.57 -9.52
N GLU A 174 6.07 5.68 -9.73
CA GLU A 174 6.54 6.76 -10.62
C GLU A 174 7.69 7.58 -10.03
N ASP A 175 7.84 7.62 -8.70
CA ASP A 175 8.95 8.33 -8.05
C ASP A 175 10.26 7.56 -8.22
N MET A 176 10.22 6.25 -8.01
CA MET A 176 11.38 5.37 -8.17
C MET A 176 11.63 4.97 -9.65
N GLN A 177 10.64 5.19 -10.52
CA GLN A 177 10.62 4.70 -11.90
C GLN A 177 10.68 3.17 -12.05
N SER A 178 10.34 2.43 -10.98
CA SER A 178 10.39 0.98 -10.91
C SER A 178 9.00 0.34 -11.02
N THR A 179 8.95 -0.89 -11.55
CA THR A 179 7.75 -1.72 -11.57
C THR A 179 8.05 -3.04 -10.87
N TYR A 180 7.33 -3.32 -9.80
CA TYR A 180 7.49 -4.53 -9.02
C TYR A 180 6.33 -5.48 -9.28
N LEU A 181 6.62 -6.77 -9.30
CA LEU A 181 5.64 -7.85 -9.38
C LEU A 181 5.89 -8.83 -8.24
N ALA A 182 4.82 -9.37 -7.67
CA ALA A 182 4.95 -10.42 -6.67
C ALA A 182 3.88 -11.49 -6.79
N SER A 183 4.27 -12.73 -6.52
CA SER A 183 3.40 -13.90 -6.37
C SER A 183 3.76 -14.71 -5.15
N VAL A 184 2.83 -15.56 -4.69
CA VAL A 184 3.19 -16.66 -3.78
C VAL A 184 3.77 -17.80 -4.63
N GLY A 185 5.06 -18.10 -4.43
CA GLY A 185 5.84 -19.01 -5.28
C GLY A 185 6.27 -18.38 -6.62
N GLU A 186 7.20 -19.05 -7.33
CA GLU A 186 7.81 -18.55 -8.58
C GLU A 186 6.95 -18.82 -9.83
N GLU A 187 6.24 -19.96 -9.86
CA GLU A 187 5.49 -20.44 -11.04
C GLU A 187 4.57 -19.38 -11.67
N PRO A 188 3.82 -18.54 -10.91
CA PRO A 188 2.94 -17.58 -11.53
C PRO A 188 3.69 -16.48 -12.30
N LEU A 189 4.85 -16.03 -11.79
CA LEU A 189 5.73 -15.07 -12.46
C LEU A 189 6.34 -15.66 -13.73
N GLU A 190 6.85 -16.89 -13.69
CA GLU A 190 7.40 -17.59 -14.86
C GLU A 190 6.35 -17.74 -15.98
N ARG A 191 5.11 -18.08 -15.60
CA ARG A 191 4.00 -18.17 -16.54
C ARG A 191 3.69 -16.82 -17.19
N LEU A 192 3.62 -15.75 -16.40
CA LEU A 192 3.40 -14.41 -16.93
C LEU A 192 4.55 -13.98 -17.84
N GLU A 193 5.79 -14.25 -17.46
CA GLU A 193 6.98 -13.92 -18.23
C GLU A 193 6.92 -14.51 -19.64
N LYS A 194 6.65 -15.82 -19.72
CA LYS A 194 6.53 -16.56 -20.98
C LYS A 194 5.35 -16.08 -21.83
N GLU A 195 4.19 -15.84 -21.23
CA GLU A 195 2.98 -15.48 -21.95
C GLU A 195 2.93 -14.00 -22.39
N ALA A 196 3.60 -13.11 -21.64
CA ALA A 196 3.68 -11.69 -21.95
C ALA A 196 4.94 -11.33 -22.75
N GLU A 197 5.87 -12.27 -22.93
CA GLU A 197 7.18 -12.06 -23.57
C GLU A 197 7.91 -10.85 -22.94
N ILE A 198 8.00 -10.88 -21.61
CA ILE A 198 8.73 -9.90 -20.80
C ILE A 198 9.95 -10.59 -20.17
N GLU A 199 10.78 -9.81 -19.48
CA GLU A 199 11.94 -10.30 -18.73
C GLU A 199 11.82 -9.75 -17.32
N LEU A 200 11.75 -10.65 -16.34
CA LEU A 200 11.73 -10.36 -14.92
C LEU A 200 13.14 -10.59 -14.35
N SER A 201 13.49 -9.83 -13.31
CA SER A 201 14.80 -9.91 -12.65
C SER A 201 14.88 -10.97 -11.56
#